data_AF-A0A1B1BF06-F1
#
_entry.id   AF-A0A1B1BF06-F1
#
_cell.length_a   1.000
_cell.length_b   1.000
_cell.length_c   1.000
_cell.angle_alpha   90.00
_cell.angle_beta   90.00
_cell.angle_gamma   90.00
#
_symmetry.space_group_name_H-M   'P 1'
#
loop_
_entity.id
_entity.type
_entity.pdbx_description
1 polymer ?
#
loop_
_entity_poly.entity_id
_entity_poly.type
_entity_poly.pdbx_seq_one_letter_code
_entity_poly.pdbx_strand_id
1 'polypeptide(L)'
;MRPAPSPDSRKSTRRQLKRQLKKAQRKRHLLIVASVTAGCTAVAIVGSLVLDSGAFSAEATAPVAASAAVTTATPAPSATITAPTVIEPAQPIIRSAVVAADGTPAGPVTGGTLVTVTGTDLAAVTSASFGGNPATVVSATNDTVTLQTPAATDLTTGSVTVNLFAGTDAPVQVVGGASVSTAAGTTAVGSTDGTSSDQSSVAAAALTQAIEPTAGTAIAAATATDAAATVAPVTPELTFTYVPDPRITAQIDYVLAHWQVYNSSVYGAIPGNDCVNFTSQSLIARGWTMDAEWSFIGGQYSPAWASSTAFAAYLAAHPERATPLRADQRDEVKVGDIVQFDWDDSGDKDHTGIVTRVEHTATGTEIYYAGHTNNTDYRSVDESLALSGGSVSYWSVV
;
A
#
# COMPACT_ATOMS: atom_id res chain seq x y z
N MET A 1 13.47 21.19 20.02
CA MET A 1 14.59 21.82 19.27
C MET A 1 15.80 20.92 19.37
N ARG A 2 16.37 20.45 18.25
CA ARG A 2 17.66 19.72 18.20
C ARG A 2 18.79 20.67 17.77
N PRO A 3 20.04 20.46 18.21
CA PRO A 3 21.17 21.27 17.75
C PRO A 3 21.49 20.99 16.28
N ALA A 4 21.89 22.02 15.54
CA ALA A 4 22.29 21.89 14.14
C ALA A 4 23.55 21.01 13.99
N PRO A 5 23.65 20.17 12.94
CA PRO A 5 24.80 19.29 12.75
C PRO A 5 26.09 20.09 12.48
N SER A 6 27.13 19.74 13.24
CA SER A 6 28.44 20.42 13.21
C SER A 6 29.00 20.59 11.79
N PRO A 7 29.55 21.77 11.43
CA PRO A 7 30.06 22.03 10.10
C PRO A 7 31.22 21.12 9.67
N ASP A 8 31.93 20.47 10.60
CA ASP A 8 32.98 19.51 10.26
C ASP A 8 32.44 18.15 9.81
N SER A 9 31.22 17.76 10.22
CA SER A 9 30.55 16.56 9.69
C SER A 9 30.35 16.70 8.18
N ARG A 10 29.76 17.82 7.73
CA ARG A 10 29.52 18.11 6.30
C ARG A 10 30.81 18.14 5.48
N LYS A 11 31.91 18.67 6.04
CA LYS A 11 33.24 18.67 5.40
C LYS A 11 33.83 17.26 5.31
N SER A 12 33.59 16.41 6.31
CA SER A 12 34.02 15.00 6.31
C SER A 12 33.30 14.22 5.21
N THR A 13 31.96 14.27 5.17
CA THR A 13 31.12 13.66 4.13
C THR A 13 31.55 14.08 2.73
N ARG A 14 31.75 15.38 2.48
CA ARG A 14 32.20 15.89 1.17
C ARG A 14 33.61 15.39 0.77
N ARG A 15 34.48 15.06 1.72
CA ARG A 15 35.80 14.46 1.46
C ARG A 15 35.71 12.96 1.19
N GLN A 16 34.80 12.25 1.87
CA GLN A 16 34.55 10.83 1.67
C GLN A 16 33.93 10.55 0.29
N LEU A 17 32.89 11.30 -0.09
CA LEU A 17 32.27 11.22 -1.42
C LEU A 17 33.28 11.44 -2.56
N LYS A 18 34.12 12.49 -2.45
CA LYS A 18 35.20 12.76 -3.41
C LYS A 18 36.27 11.66 -3.49
N ARG A 19 36.44 10.85 -2.45
CA ARG A 19 37.35 9.68 -2.48
C ARG A 19 36.73 8.49 -3.20
N GLN A 20 35.42 8.25 -3.01
CA GLN A 20 34.70 7.20 -3.73
C GLN A 20 34.61 7.49 -5.23
N LEU A 21 34.24 8.71 -5.63
CA LEU A 21 34.23 9.12 -7.05
C LEU A 21 35.59 8.90 -7.73
N LYS A 22 36.70 9.25 -7.06
CA LYS A 22 38.05 8.98 -7.58
C LYS A 22 38.41 7.50 -7.66
N LYS A 23 37.79 6.64 -6.85
CA LYS A 23 37.98 5.18 -6.86
C LYS A 23 37.17 4.54 -8.00
N ALA A 24 35.94 4.98 -8.22
CA ALA A 24 35.10 4.60 -9.36
C ALA A 24 35.73 5.01 -10.70
N GLN A 25 36.14 6.28 -10.84
CA GLN A 25 36.84 6.78 -12.05
C GLN A 25 38.12 6.00 -12.36
N ARG A 26 38.87 5.54 -11.35
CA ARG A 26 40.05 4.69 -11.55
C ARG A 26 39.70 3.27 -12.02
N LYS A 27 38.62 2.66 -11.51
CA LYS A 27 38.11 1.39 -12.04
C LYS A 27 37.68 1.54 -13.51
N ARG A 28 36.98 2.64 -13.84
CA ARG A 28 36.49 2.94 -15.19
C ARG A 28 37.63 3.10 -16.20
N HIS A 29 38.72 3.78 -15.83
CA HIS A 29 39.93 3.82 -16.67
C HIS A 29 40.59 2.45 -16.89
N LEU A 30 40.59 1.57 -15.89
CA LEU A 30 41.17 0.23 -16.02
C LEU A 30 40.32 -0.68 -16.93
N LEU A 31 38.98 -0.58 -16.82
CA LEU A 31 38.04 -1.36 -17.63
C LEU A 31 37.97 -0.88 -19.09
N ILE A 32 37.98 0.44 -19.34
CA ILE A 32 37.95 0.98 -20.71
C ILE A 32 39.22 0.62 -21.49
N VAL A 33 40.38 0.52 -20.83
CA VAL A 33 41.62 0.04 -21.48
C VAL A 33 41.54 -1.45 -21.86
N ALA A 34 40.66 -2.23 -21.20
CA ALA A 34 40.49 -3.66 -21.48
C ALA A 34 39.46 -3.97 -22.58
N SER A 35 38.58 -3.03 -22.96
CA SER A 35 37.40 -3.31 -23.81
C SER A 35 37.47 -2.82 -25.26
N VAL A 36 38.58 -2.23 -25.71
CA VAL A 36 38.74 -1.69 -27.09
C VAL A 36 39.09 -2.77 -28.15
N THR A 37 38.80 -4.05 -27.88
CA THR A 37 39.09 -5.17 -28.82
C THR A 37 37.93 -6.15 -29.01
N ALA A 38 36.80 -5.67 -29.53
CA ALA A 38 35.77 -6.36 -30.33
C ALA A 38 34.50 -5.48 -30.36
N GLY A 39 33.70 -5.35 -31.43
CA GLY A 39 33.84 -5.82 -32.83
C GLY A 39 32.68 -5.26 -33.68
N CYS A 40 32.87 -5.09 -34.98
CA CYS A 40 31.85 -4.54 -35.90
C CYS A 40 31.10 -5.65 -36.64
N THR A 41 29.78 -5.50 -36.88
CA THR A 41 29.08 -5.99 -38.09
C THR A 41 27.71 -5.30 -38.26
N ALA A 42 27.24 -5.16 -39.49
CA ALA A 42 25.98 -4.50 -39.86
C ALA A 42 25.14 -5.38 -40.81
N VAL A 43 23.82 -5.18 -40.87
CA VAL A 43 22.90 -5.75 -41.89
C VAL A 43 21.79 -4.71 -42.22
N ALA A 44 21.24 -4.77 -43.45
CA ALA A 44 20.45 -3.70 -44.06
C ALA A 44 19.03 -4.11 -44.56
N ILE A 45 18.09 -3.15 -44.48
CA ILE A 45 17.09 -2.69 -45.48
C ILE A 45 16.26 -3.70 -46.32
N VAL A 46 14.92 -3.60 -46.24
CA VAL A 46 13.83 -3.52 -47.28
C VAL A 46 12.46 -3.53 -46.54
N GLY A 47 11.35 -2.87 -46.94
CA GLY A 47 11.08 -1.82 -47.95
C GLY A 47 9.65 -1.85 -48.55
N SER A 48 9.00 -0.67 -48.74
CA SER A 48 7.81 -0.38 -49.61
C SER A 48 6.40 -0.92 -49.22
N LEU A 49 5.22 -0.32 -49.57
CA LEU A 49 4.82 1.04 -50.03
C LEU A 49 3.24 1.19 -50.12
N VAL A 50 2.64 2.23 -49.48
CA VAL A 50 1.47 3.10 -49.86
C VAL A 50 0.01 2.58 -50.14
N LEU A 51 -0.95 3.15 -49.37
CA LEU A 51 -2.26 3.83 -49.66
C LEU A 51 -3.23 3.36 -50.80
N ASP A 52 -4.53 3.72 -50.89
CA ASP A 52 -5.37 4.65 -50.09
C ASP A 52 -6.90 4.31 -50.08
N SER A 53 -7.61 5.09 -49.25
CA SER A 53 -9.04 5.39 -49.04
C SER A 53 -10.14 5.14 -50.11
N GLY A 54 -11.37 4.99 -49.59
CA GLY A 54 -12.65 5.19 -50.29
C GLY A 54 -13.81 5.28 -49.29
N ALA A 55 -14.64 6.33 -49.35
CA ALA A 55 -15.60 6.67 -48.28
C ALA A 55 -16.94 7.29 -48.78
N PHE A 56 -17.93 7.31 -47.88
CA PHE A 56 -19.19 8.10 -47.83
C PHE A 56 -20.49 7.62 -48.55
N SER A 57 -21.45 7.25 -47.69
CA SER A 57 -22.82 7.81 -47.51
C SER A 57 -23.87 7.94 -48.65
N ALA A 58 -24.90 7.09 -48.53
CA ALA A 58 -26.29 7.38 -48.11
C ALA A 58 -27.28 8.29 -48.91
N GLU A 59 -28.56 7.86 -48.88
CA GLU A 59 -29.85 8.61 -49.05
C GLU A 59 -30.21 9.17 -50.45
N ALA A 60 -31.48 9.25 -50.91
CA ALA A 60 -32.78 8.68 -50.45
C ALA A 60 -33.88 8.85 -51.56
N THR A 61 -35.11 8.41 -51.24
CA THR A 61 -36.44 8.84 -51.80
C THR A 61 -37.12 7.96 -52.89
N ALA A 62 -38.43 7.72 -52.70
CA ALA A 62 -39.35 6.97 -53.58
C ALA A 62 -40.20 7.94 -54.47
N PRO A 63 -41.23 7.53 -55.28
CA PRO A 63 -42.50 6.99 -54.76
C PRO A 63 -43.33 5.99 -55.62
N VAL A 64 -44.23 5.25 -54.93
CA VAL A 64 -45.63 4.86 -55.28
C VAL A 64 -45.97 4.16 -56.61
N ALA A 65 -46.55 2.95 -56.49
CA ALA A 65 -47.79 2.55 -57.17
C ALA A 65 -48.52 1.47 -56.34
N ALA A 66 -49.86 1.51 -56.26
CA ALA A 66 -50.66 0.58 -55.45
C ALA A 66 -51.67 -0.21 -56.31
N SER A 67 -52.02 -1.44 -55.91
CA SER A 67 -53.31 -2.04 -56.26
C SER A 67 -53.75 -3.18 -55.35
N ALA A 68 -54.96 -3.05 -54.83
CA ALA A 68 -55.97 -4.05 -54.40
C ALA A 68 -55.57 -5.34 -53.67
N ALA A 69 -56.24 -5.57 -52.54
CA ALA A 69 -56.23 -6.82 -51.76
C ALA A 69 -57.36 -7.78 -52.17
N VAL A 70 -57.23 -9.05 -51.79
CA VAL A 70 -58.34 -10.01 -51.64
C VAL A 70 -58.21 -10.68 -50.28
N THR A 71 -59.27 -10.63 -49.47
CA THR A 71 -59.34 -11.23 -48.14
C THR A 71 -60.13 -12.53 -48.17
N THR A 72 -59.56 -13.59 -47.59
CA THR A 72 -60.30 -14.82 -47.23
C THR A 72 -60.06 -15.12 -45.75
N ALA A 73 -61.14 -15.17 -44.98
CA ALA A 73 -61.06 -15.34 -43.53
C ALA A 73 -60.83 -16.81 -43.15
N THR A 74 -59.76 -17.07 -42.41
CA THR A 74 -59.47 -18.35 -41.74
C THR A 74 -59.62 -18.13 -40.23
N PRO A 75 -60.32 -19.01 -39.48
CA PRO A 75 -60.48 -18.81 -38.04
C PRO A 75 -59.14 -18.98 -37.32
N ALA A 76 -58.71 -17.95 -36.58
CA ALA A 76 -57.49 -17.99 -35.79
C ALA A 76 -57.71 -18.81 -34.50
N PRO A 77 -56.82 -19.76 -34.16
CA PRO A 77 -56.82 -20.37 -32.83
C PRO A 77 -56.35 -19.34 -31.80
N SER A 78 -57.11 -19.16 -30.71
CA SER A 78 -56.68 -18.35 -29.57
C SER A 78 -55.55 -19.06 -28.82
N ALA A 79 -54.32 -18.80 -29.22
CA ALA A 79 -53.14 -19.14 -28.43
C ALA A 79 -53.01 -18.13 -27.28
N THR A 80 -53.33 -18.56 -26.06
CA THR A 80 -52.97 -17.79 -24.85
C THR A 80 -51.46 -17.84 -24.69
N ILE A 81 -50.77 -16.80 -25.13
CA ILE A 81 -49.34 -16.62 -24.85
C ILE A 81 -49.24 -16.19 -23.38
N THR A 82 -48.92 -17.13 -22.50
CA THR A 82 -48.42 -16.80 -21.16
C THR A 82 -47.13 -16.01 -21.34
N ALA A 83 -47.14 -14.73 -20.98
CA ALA A 83 -45.92 -13.92 -20.98
C ALA A 83 -44.88 -14.61 -20.07
N PRO A 84 -43.61 -14.72 -20.48
CA PRO A 84 -42.58 -15.28 -19.62
C PRO A 84 -42.50 -14.44 -18.34
N THR A 85 -42.49 -15.10 -17.19
CA THR A 85 -42.26 -14.43 -15.91
C THR A 85 -40.90 -13.74 -15.97
N VAL A 86 -40.90 -12.41 -16.00
CA VAL A 86 -39.69 -11.61 -15.82
C VAL A 86 -39.28 -11.76 -14.37
N ILE A 87 -38.33 -12.66 -14.13
CA ILE A 87 -37.68 -12.77 -12.82
C ILE A 87 -36.76 -11.56 -12.71
N GLU A 88 -37.10 -10.61 -11.84
CA GLU A 88 -36.20 -9.53 -11.48
C GLU A 88 -34.91 -10.15 -10.89
N PRO A 89 -33.70 -9.71 -11.32
CA PRO A 89 -32.47 -10.23 -10.75
C PRO A 89 -32.45 -9.97 -9.24
N ALA A 90 -32.14 -11.00 -8.46
CA ALA A 90 -32.05 -10.90 -7.01
C ALA A 90 -31.01 -9.83 -6.63
N GLN A 91 -31.42 -8.87 -5.81
CA GLN A 91 -30.55 -7.76 -5.43
C GLN A 91 -29.61 -8.18 -4.28
N PRO A 92 -28.28 -7.99 -4.41
CA PRO A 92 -27.33 -8.35 -3.37
C PRO A 92 -27.56 -7.53 -2.10
N ILE A 93 -27.48 -8.18 -0.94
CA ILE A 93 -27.65 -7.55 0.39
C ILE A 93 -26.58 -8.04 1.35
N ILE A 94 -25.90 -7.13 2.02
CA ILE A 94 -24.89 -7.39 3.04
C ILE A 94 -25.53 -7.40 4.44
N ARG A 95 -25.13 -8.36 5.27
CA ARG A 95 -25.70 -8.64 6.60
C ARG A 95 -24.68 -8.69 7.74
N SER A 96 -23.38 -8.66 7.45
CA SER A 96 -22.30 -8.59 8.45
C SER A 96 -21.48 -7.31 8.31
N ALA A 97 -20.69 -7.01 9.35
CA ALA A 97 -19.53 -6.13 9.20
C ALA A 97 -18.44 -6.79 8.33
N VAL A 98 -17.45 -6.00 7.92
CA VAL A 98 -16.16 -6.49 7.43
C VAL A 98 -15.39 -7.08 8.60
N VAL A 99 -14.89 -8.32 8.49
CA VAL A 99 -14.08 -8.95 9.56
C VAL A 99 -12.84 -9.62 8.99
N ALA A 100 -11.69 -9.33 9.59
CA ALA A 100 -10.44 -10.06 9.39
C ALA A 100 -10.45 -11.40 10.15
N ALA A 101 -9.42 -12.21 9.94
CA ALA A 101 -9.29 -13.52 10.57
C ALA A 101 -9.22 -13.50 12.12
N ASP A 102 -8.89 -12.36 12.72
CA ASP A 102 -8.90 -12.14 14.18
C ASP A 102 -10.27 -11.67 14.72
N GLY A 103 -11.27 -11.53 13.85
CA GLY A 103 -12.61 -11.05 14.18
C GLY A 103 -12.76 -9.53 14.24
N THR A 104 -11.70 -8.76 13.96
CA THR A 104 -11.76 -7.28 13.97
C THR A 104 -12.04 -6.70 12.57
N PRO A 105 -12.68 -5.53 12.47
CA PRO A 105 -12.80 -4.78 11.22
C PRO A 105 -11.52 -3.96 10.97
N ALA A 106 -10.33 -4.53 11.14
CA ALA A 106 -9.08 -3.79 11.12
C ALA A 106 -7.92 -4.54 10.45
N GLY A 107 -6.86 -3.81 10.10
CA GLY A 107 -5.63 -4.37 9.54
C GLY A 107 -4.59 -3.30 9.18
N PRO A 108 -3.35 -3.70 8.87
CA PRO A 108 -2.25 -2.77 8.63
C PRO A 108 -2.50 -1.80 7.46
N VAL A 109 -1.99 -0.57 7.59
CA VAL A 109 -1.94 0.47 6.55
C VAL A 109 -1.31 0.03 5.23
N THR A 110 -0.54 -1.06 5.21
CA THR A 110 0.01 -1.66 3.98
C THR A 110 -1.00 -2.48 3.18
N GLY A 111 -2.17 -2.77 3.72
CA GLY A 111 -3.13 -3.68 3.12
C GLY A 111 -2.72 -5.15 3.24
N GLY A 112 -3.21 -5.97 2.30
CA GLY A 112 -2.93 -7.40 2.24
C GLY A 112 -3.72 -8.27 3.22
N THR A 113 -4.61 -7.67 4.02
CA THR A 113 -5.44 -8.41 4.97
C THR A 113 -6.58 -9.10 4.23
N LEU A 114 -6.76 -10.40 4.44
CA LEU A 114 -7.97 -11.09 3.99
C LEU A 114 -9.10 -10.80 4.97
N VAL A 115 -10.18 -10.22 4.45
CA VAL A 115 -11.39 -9.89 5.20
C VAL A 115 -12.62 -10.50 4.53
N THR A 116 -13.61 -10.87 5.32
CA THR A 116 -14.86 -11.47 4.85
C THR A 116 -16.07 -10.60 5.16
N VAL A 117 -17.05 -10.68 4.27
CA VAL A 117 -18.38 -10.06 4.38
C VAL A 117 -19.41 -11.12 4.01
N THR A 118 -20.52 -11.22 4.76
CA THR A 118 -21.59 -12.18 4.50
C THR A 118 -22.94 -11.50 4.24
N GLY A 119 -23.82 -12.19 3.52
CA GLY A 119 -25.05 -11.60 3.01
C GLY A 119 -25.88 -12.59 2.20
N THR A 120 -26.58 -12.08 1.19
CA THR A 120 -27.36 -12.84 0.22
C THR A 120 -27.14 -12.30 -1.19
N ASP A 121 -27.17 -13.18 -2.19
CA ASP A 121 -26.97 -12.90 -3.63
C ASP A 121 -25.65 -12.19 -3.99
N LEU A 122 -24.63 -12.31 -3.13
CA LEU A 122 -23.35 -11.62 -3.27
C LEU A 122 -22.44 -12.16 -4.39
N ALA A 123 -22.82 -13.22 -5.11
CA ALA A 123 -22.05 -13.77 -6.23
C ALA A 123 -21.92 -12.78 -7.41
N ALA A 124 -22.79 -11.76 -7.46
CA ALA A 124 -22.72 -10.68 -8.44
C ALA A 124 -21.67 -9.60 -8.11
N VAL A 125 -21.02 -9.65 -6.92
CA VAL A 125 -20.00 -8.65 -6.53
C VAL A 125 -18.74 -8.80 -7.39
N THR A 126 -18.42 -7.75 -8.14
CA THR A 126 -17.29 -7.69 -9.08
C THR A 126 -16.12 -6.84 -8.60
N SER A 127 -16.36 -5.89 -7.71
CA SER A 127 -15.34 -4.98 -7.19
C SER A 127 -15.68 -4.48 -5.79
N ALA A 128 -14.68 -3.97 -5.09
CA ALA A 128 -14.84 -3.33 -3.78
C ALA A 128 -13.79 -2.22 -3.58
N SER A 129 -14.02 -1.31 -2.63
CA SER A 129 -13.06 -0.26 -2.27
C SER A 129 -13.07 0.05 -0.77
N PHE A 130 -11.92 0.52 -0.26
CA PHE A 130 -11.68 0.86 1.15
C PHE A 130 -11.12 2.30 1.20
N GLY A 131 -11.92 3.25 1.67
CA GLY A 131 -11.57 4.68 1.62
C GLY A 131 -11.36 5.21 0.20
N GLY A 132 -12.01 4.61 -0.79
CA GLY A 132 -11.81 4.90 -2.23
C GLY A 132 -10.72 4.08 -2.91
N ASN A 133 -9.79 3.47 -2.17
CA ASN A 133 -8.75 2.61 -2.75
C ASN A 133 -9.35 1.27 -3.21
N PRO A 134 -9.06 0.79 -4.44
CA PRO A 134 -9.67 -0.44 -4.97
C PRO A 134 -9.10 -1.69 -4.30
N ALA A 135 -9.97 -2.58 -3.83
CA ALA A 135 -9.61 -3.87 -3.23
C ALA A 135 -9.63 -5.01 -4.25
N THR A 136 -8.86 -6.06 -3.98
CA THR A 136 -8.94 -7.30 -4.77
C THR A 136 -10.05 -8.19 -4.22
N VAL A 137 -11.02 -8.55 -5.07
CA VAL A 137 -12.02 -9.58 -4.76
C VAL A 137 -11.37 -10.95 -4.93
N VAL A 138 -11.17 -11.69 -3.84
CA VAL A 138 -10.51 -12.99 -3.83
C VAL A 138 -11.52 -14.11 -4.15
N SER A 139 -12.74 -13.99 -3.64
CA SER A 139 -13.85 -14.91 -3.95
C SER A 139 -15.19 -14.24 -3.69
N ALA A 140 -16.17 -14.42 -4.57
CA ALA A 140 -17.56 -14.06 -4.34
C ALA A 140 -18.45 -15.30 -4.51
N THR A 141 -19.31 -15.56 -3.52
CA THR A 141 -20.37 -16.58 -3.54
C THR A 141 -21.69 -15.92 -3.15
N ASN A 142 -22.82 -16.63 -3.24
CA ASN A 142 -24.12 -16.06 -2.87
C ASN A 142 -24.15 -15.50 -1.44
N ASP A 143 -23.46 -16.16 -0.51
CA ASP A 143 -23.57 -15.86 0.92
C ASP A 143 -22.32 -15.20 1.51
N THR A 144 -21.20 -15.15 0.78
CA THR A 144 -19.90 -14.67 1.29
C THR A 144 -19.02 -14.06 0.21
N VAL A 145 -18.40 -12.93 0.53
CA VAL A 145 -17.33 -12.30 -0.26
C VAL A 145 -16.06 -12.24 0.59
N THR A 146 -14.94 -12.67 0.01
CA THR A 146 -13.59 -12.51 0.57
C THR A 146 -12.86 -11.45 -0.22
N LEU A 147 -12.33 -10.44 0.46
CA LEU A 147 -11.58 -9.33 -0.10
C LEU A 147 -10.16 -9.33 0.46
N GLN A 148 -9.19 -8.92 -0.34
CA GLN A 148 -7.87 -8.53 0.14
C GLN A 148 -7.81 -7.01 0.21
N THR A 149 -7.53 -6.47 1.40
CA THR A 149 -7.50 -5.01 1.61
C THR A 149 -6.38 -4.35 0.79
N PRO A 150 -6.63 -3.17 0.21
CA PRO A 150 -5.57 -2.37 -0.40
C PRO A 150 -4.73 -1.69 0.69
N ALA A 151 -3.61 -1.08 0.28
CA ALA A 151 -2.92 -0.14 1.14
C ALA A 151 -3.78 1.10 1.40
N ALA A 152 -3.60 1.70 2.58
CA ALA A 152 -4.13 3.02 2.90
C ALA A 152 -3.37 4.10 2.13
N THR A 153 -4.08 5.11 1.63
CA THR A 153 -3.47 6.32 1.06
C THR A 153 -2.53 6.94 2.09
N ASP A 154 -1.30 7.26 1.65
CA ASP A 154 -0.21 7.83 2.45
C ASP A 154 0.12 7.04 3.75
N LEU A 155 -0.22 5.74 3.78
CA LEU A 155 -0.17 4.88 4.99
C LEU A 155 -0.92 5.47 6.20
N THR A 156 -2.01 6.20 5.96
CA THR A 156 -2.79 6.85 7.03
C THR A 156 -3.60 5.86 7.86
N THR A 157 -3.50 5.96 9.18
CA THR A 157 -4.31 5.18 10.12
C THR A 157 -5.67 5.83 10.35
N GLY A 158 -6.74 5.04 10.45
CA GLY A 158 -8.08 5.53 10.73
C GLY A 158 -9.19 4.63 10.19
N SER A 159 -10.43 4.96 10.53
CA SER A 159 -11.61 4.29 9.98
C SER A 159 -11.93 4.82 8.58
N VAL A 160 -12.23 3.92 7.64
CA VAL A 160 -12.65 4.23 6.27
C VAL A 160 -13.93 3.47 5.91
N THR A 161 -14.74 4.08 5.05
CA THR A 161 -15.86 3.41 4.36
C THR A 161 -15.37 2.24 3.52
N VAL A 162 -16.14 1.15 3.50
CA VAL A 162 -15.98 0.03 2.58
C VAL A 162 -17.20 -0.09 1.67
N ASN A 163 -16.99 -0.09 0.36
CA ASN A 163 -18.05 -0.27 -0.64
C ASN A 163 -17.82 -1.56 -1.42
N LEU A 164 -18.88 -2.32 -1.67
CA LEU A 164 -18.90 -3.47 -2.60
C LEU A 164 -19.82 -3.10 -3.76
N PHE A 165 -19.49 -3.53 -4.98
CA PHE A 165 -20.24 -3.19 -6.20
C PHE A 165 -20.52 -4.46 -7.02
N ALA A 166 -21.74 -4.52 -7.58
CA ALA A 166 -22.22 -5.65 -8.37
C ALA A 166 -22.51 -5.23 -9.82
N GLY A 167 -21.46 -4.92 -10.58
CA GLY A 167 -21.56 -4.50 -11.99
C GLY A 167 -22.21 -3.14 -12.25
N THR A 168 -22.50 -2.35 -11.21
CA THR A 168 -23.01 -0.96 -11.31
C THR A 168 -22.26 -0.06 -10.34
N ASP A 169 -22.28 1.26 -10.57
CA ASP A 169 -21.63 2.26 -9.69
C ASP A 169 -22.36 2.46 -8.34
N ALA A 170 -23.53 1.82 -8.15
CA ALA A 170 -24.26 1.85 -6.89
C ALA A 170 -23.69 0.81 -5.91
N PRO A 171 -23.38 1.17 -4.66
CA PRO A 171 -22.91 0.21 -3.66
C PRO A 171 -24.02 -0.77 -3.26
N VAL A 172 -23.62 -2.02 -3.02
CA VAL A 172 -24.47 -3.09 -2.49
C VAL A 172 -25.08 -2.66 -1.16
N GLN A 173 -26.38 -2.90 -1.00
CA GLN A 173 -27.12 -2.46 0.19
C GLN A 173 -26.67 -3.22 1.43
N VAL A 174 -26.41 -2.48 2.51
CA VAL A 174 -26.09 -3.04 3.83
C VAL A 174 -27.36 -2.96 4.66
N VAL A 175 -27.76 -4.10 5.25
CA VAL A 175 -28.95 -4.23 6.10
C VAL A 175 -28.56 -4.76 7.50
N GLY A 176 -27.35 -5.31 7.65
CA GLY A 176 -26.78 -5.70 8.93
C GLY A 176 -25.27 -5.47 8.96
N GLY A 177 -24.77 -5.07 10.12
CA GLY A 177 -23.38 -4.68 10.35
C GLY A 177 -23.34 -3.61 11.45
N ALA A 178 -22.66 -3.89 12.56
CA ALA A 178 -22.55 -2.92 13.64
C ALA A 178 -21.53 -1.85 13.26
N SER A 179 -22.00 -0.67 12.86
CA SER A 179 -21.14 0.50 12.63
C SER A 179 -20.56 0.98 13.97
N VAL A 180 -19.33 0.58 14.29
CA VAL A 180 -18.60 1.08 15.48
C VAL A 180 -18.02 2.45 15.17
N SER A 181 -18.87 3.47 15.18
CA SER A 181 -18.45 4.87 15.13
C SER A 181 -17.83 5.27 16.48
N THR A 182 -16.52 5.11 16.62
CA THR A 182 -15.75 5.79 17.67
C THR A 182 -15.65 7.27 17.32
N ALA A 183 -16.58 8.06 17.86
CA ALA A 183 -16.58 9.51 17.72
C ALA A 183 -15.30 10.12 18.32
N ALA A 184 -14.39 10.57 17.47
CA ALA A 184 -13.24 11.37 17.87
C ALA A 184 -13.72 12.78 18.28
N GLY A 185 -13.96 12.98 19.58
CA GLY A 185 -14.42 14.24 20.15
C GLY A 185 -13.51 14.72 21.28
N THR A 186 -12.55 15.58 20.95
CA THR A 186 -11.65 16.21 21.93
C THR A 186 -12.37 17.22 22.82
N THR A 187 -12.25 17.06 24.14
CA THR A 187 -12.26 18.19 25.09
C THR A 187 -11.08 18.07 26.05
N ALA A 188 -10.02 18.82 25.77
CA ALA A 188 -8.97 19.06 26.75
C ALA A 188 -9.41 20.18 27.70
N VAL A 189 -9.43 19.90 29.01
CA VAL A 189 -9.32 20.91 30.06
C VAL A 189 -8.21 20.45 30.99
N GLY A 190 -7.13 21.20 31.04
CA GLY A 190 -6.01 20.91 31.93
C GLY A 190 -6.25 21.47 33.34
N SER A 191 -5.76 20.75 34.35
CA SER A 191 -5.30 21.34 35.60
C SER A 191 -4.14 20.52 36.15
N THR A 192 -3.18 21.20 36.75
CA THR A 192 -1.94 20.61 37.27
C THR A 192 -2.11 20.10 38.70
N ASP A 193 -1.46 18.97 39.04
CA ASP A 193 -0.41 18.89 40.07
C ASP A 193 -0.14 17.43 40.53
N GLY A 194 1.11 17.14 40.91
CA GLY A 194 1.32 16.42 42.19
C GLY A 194 1.57 14.90 42.27
N THR A 195 2.69 14.41 41.72
CA THR A 195 3.62 13.44 42.37
C THR A 195 3.27 11.95 42.63
N SER A 196 4.28 11.10 42.31
CA SER A 196 4.72 9.82 42.94
C SER A 196 3.93 8.48 42.78
N SER A 197 4.65 7.49 42.21
CA SER A 197 4.76 6.03 42.54
C SER A 197 3.57 5.26 43.17
N ASP A 198 3.26 4.01 42.81
CA ASP A 198 4.20 2.88 42.60
C ASP A 198 3.55 1.64 41.90
N GLN A 199 4.39 0.71 41.40
CA GLN A 199 4.17 -0.75 41.17
C GLN A 199 3.07 -1.33 40.24
N SER A 200 3.53 -1.93 39.14
CA SER A 200 3.44 -3.38 38.78
C SER A 200 2.20 -4.26 39.09
N SER A 201 1.65 -4.89 38.03
CA SER A 201 0.95 -6.21 37.99
C SER A 201 -0.38 -6.33 38.78
N VAL A 202 -1.37 -7.17 38.46
CA VAL A 202 -1.48 -8.47 37.73
C VAL A 202 -2.83 -8.58 36.97
N ALA A 203 -3.03 -9.67 36.21
CA ALA A 203 -4.29 -9.99 35.53
C ALA A 203 -5.27 -10.84 36.37
N ALA A 204 -6.51 -10.92 35.88
CA ALA A 204 -7.52 -12.01 36.02
C ALA A 204 -8.58 -11.98 37.14
N ALA A 205 -9.73 -12.61 36.78
CA ALA A 205 -10.87 -13.09 37.59
C ALA A 205 -11.75 -12.05 38.33
N ALA A 206 -12.92 -11.63 37.83
CA ALA A 206 -14.18 -12.36 37.60
C ALA A 206 -15.03 -12.72 38.84
N LEU A 207 -16.35 -12.42 38.72
CA LEU A 207 -17.52 -12.84 39.52
C LEU A 207 -17.88 -12.17 40.87
N THR A 208 -18.96 -11.37 40.79
CA THR A 208 -20.23 -11.58 41.53
C THR A 208 -20.25 -11.52 43.07
N GLN A 209 -20.78 -10.41 43.61
CA GLN A 209 -21.91 -10.49 44.56
C GLN A 209 -22.76 -9.23 44.56
N ALA A 210 -24.10 -9.40 44.61
CA ALA A 210 -25.06 -8.31 44.73
C ALA A 210 -25.72 -8.34 46.11
N ILE A 211 -25.69 -7.23 46.85
CA ILE A 211 -26.53 -6.98 48.03
C ILE A 211 -26.93 -5.49 48.03
N GLU A 212 -28.20 -5.22 47.76
CA GLU A 212 -28.94 -3.98 48.03
C GLU A 212 -29.67 -4.10 49.39
N PRO A 213 -30.29 -3.05 49.98
CA PRO A 213 -30.12 -1.61 49.79
C PRO A 213 -29.91 -0.87 51.15
N THR A 214 -29.66 0.44 51.13
CA THR A 214 -30.10 1.36 52.20
C THR A 214 -30.34 2.77 51.64
N ALA A 215 -31.43 3.39 52.09
CA ALA A 215 -32.06 4.54 51.44
C ALA A 215 -31.42 5.89 51.78
N GLY A 216 -31.61 6.84 50.84
CA GLY A 216 -31.91 8.23 51.22
C GLY A 216 -30.94 9.30 50.70
N THR A 217 -31.25 9.88 49.54
CA THR A 217 -31.49 11.34 49.40
C THR A 217 -32.23 11.57 48.09
N ALA A 218 -33.39 12.23 48.14
CA ALA A 218 -34.13 12.60 46.94
C ALA A 218 -33.51 13.84 46.29
N ILE A 219 -33.29 13.78 44.98
CA ILE A 219 -32.96 14.93 44.14
C ILE A 219 -33.98 15.01 43.00
N ALA A 220 -34.26 16.24 42.57
CA ALA A 220 -35.53 16.60 41.95
C ALA A 220 -35.82 15.89 40.61
N ALA A 221 -37.11 15.63 40.37
CA ALA A 221 -37.60 15.21 39.08
C ALA A 221 -37.39 16.33 38.05
N ALA A 222 -36.32 16.21 37.25
CA ALA A 222 -36.20 16.94 36.01
C ALA A 222 -37.27 16.41 35.03
N THR A 223 -38.18 17.28 34.61
CA THR A 223 -39.15 16.96 33.55
C THR A 223 -38.39 16.77 32.25
N ALA A 224 -38.11 15.51 31.91
CA ALA A 224 -37.67 15.13 30.58
C ALA A 224 -38.81 15.40 29.60
N THR A 225 -38.77 16.55 28.93
CA THR A 225 -39.51 16.73 27.68
C THR A 225 -38.90 15.74 26.69
N ASP A 226 -39.58 14.62 26.48
CA ASP A 226 -39.23 13.64 25.46
C ASP A 226 -39.50 14.25 24.08
N ALA A 227 -38.60 15.14 23.67
CA ALA A 227 -38.46 15.54 22.29
C ALA A 227 -37.89 14.33 21.56
N ALA A 228 -38.80 13.45 21.11
CA ALA A 228 -38.49 12.32 20.27
C ALA A 228 -37.69 12.81 19.07
N ALA A 229 -36.37 12.72 19.18
CA ALA A 229 -35.47 13.06 18.10
C ALA A 229 -35.74 12.06 17.00
N THR A 230 -36.36 12.51 15.91
CA THR A 230 -36.45 11.74 14.67
C THR A 230 -35.03 11.58 14.13
N VAL A 231 -34.29 10.62 14.69
CA VAL A 231 -33.05 10.13 14.13
C VAL A 231 -33.44 9.57 12.78
N ALA A 232 -33.09 10.31 11.72
CA ALA A 232 -33.23 9.82 10.37
C ALA A 232 -32.50 8.46 10.31
N PRO A 233 -33.09 7.43 9.70
CA PRO A 233 -32.46 6.13 9.63
C PRO A 233 -31.13 6.28 8.89
N VAL A 234 -30.03 6.19 9.63
CA VAL A 234 -28.70 6.07 9.03
C VAL A 234 -28.67 4.69 8.38
N THR A 235 -28.53 4.64 7.06
CA THR A 235 -28.22 3.39 6.37
C THR A 235 -26.94 2.85 7.00
N PRO A 236 -26.92 1.60 7.52
CA PRO A 236 -25.71 1.07 8.12
C PRO A 236 -24.61 1.03 7.05
N GLU A 237 -23.40 1.41 7.44
CA GLU A 237 -22.25 1.51 6.53
C GLU A 237 -21.19 0.51 6.98
N LEU A 238 -20.55 -0.15 6.02
CA LEU A 238 -19.38 -0.97 6.30
C LEU A 238 -18.17 -0.07 6.54
N THR A 239 -17.45 -0.34 7.62
CA THR A 239 -16.22 0.38 7.96
C THR A 239 -15.07 -0.58 8.17
N PHE A 240 -13.86 -0.11 7.90
CA PHE A 240 -12.61 -0.82 8.19
C PHE A 240 -11.59 0.16 8.78
N THR A 241 -10.79 -0.28 9.76
CA THR A 241 -9.80 0.56 10.44
C THR A 241 -8.38 0.18 10.03
N TYR A 242 -7.71 1.08 9.35
CA TYR A 242 -6.27 0.95 9.11
C TYR A 242 -5.48 1.27 10.38
N VAL A 243 -4.60 0.35 10.78
CA VAL A 243 -3.70 0.47 11.95
C VAL A 243 -2.23 0.44 11.51
N PRO A 244 -1.27 0.91 12.32
CA PRO A 244 0.15 0.81 11.98
C PRO A 244 0.56 -0.63 11.66
N ASP A 245 1.38 -0.84 10.62
CA ASP A 245 1.94 -2.16 10.33
C ASP A 245 3.13 -2.43 11.27
N PRO A 246 3.04 -3.42 12.20
CA PRO A 246 4.13 -3.72 13.12
C PRO A 246 5.41 -4.17 12.40
N ARG A 247 5.32 -4.68 11.16
CA ARG A 247 6.48 -5.05 10.34
C ARG A 247 7.27 -3.81 9.89
N ILE A 248 6.57 -2.76 9.46
CA ILE A 248 7.19 -1.46 9.15
C ILE A 248 7.76 -0.84 10.43
N THR A 249 7.00 -0.84 11.53
CA THR A 249 7.48 -0.30 12.81
C THR A 249 8.79 -0.98 13.23
N ALA A 250 8.86 -2.31 13.24
CA ALA A 250 10.08 -3.05 13.59
C ALA A 250 11.26 -2.75 12.65
N GLN A 251 11.02 -2.61 11.35
CA GLN A 251 12.02 -2.23 10.35
C GLN A 251 12.59 -0.82 10.61
N ILE A 252 11.71 0.16 10.85
CA ILE A 252 12.10 1.56 11.06
C ILE A 252 12.77 1.74 12.42
N ASP A 253 12.28 1.09 13.48
CA ASP A 253 12.93 1.08 14.80
C ASP A 253 14.35 0.51 14.72
N TYR A 254 14.53 -0.61 13.98
CA TYR A 254 15.85 -1.18 13.73
C TYR A 254 16.78 -0.18 13.02
N VAL A 255 16.29 0.42 11.93
CA VAL A 255 17.03 1.39 11.13
C VAL A 255 17.47 2.60 11.98
N LEU A 256 16.55 3.17 12.78
CA LEU A 256 16.82 4.34 13.62
C LEU A 256 17.70 4.02 14.85
N ALA A 257 17.67 2.78 15.35
CA ALA A 257 18.62 2.31 16.36
C ALA A 257 20.04 2.13 15.80
N HIS A 258 20.17 1.64 14.57
CA HIS A 258 21.45 1.11 14.06
C HIS A 258 22.20 1.94 13.03
N TRP A 259 21.59 2.95 12.39
CA TRP A 259 22.23 3.77 11.33
C TRP A 259 23.59 4.38 11.70
N GLN A 260 23.81 4.62 13.01
CA GLN A 260 25.09 5.09 13.56
C GLN A 260 25.76 4.07 14.49
N VAL A 261 24.99 3.19 15.15
CA VAL A 261 25.48 2.18 16.11
C VAL A 261 25.31 0.79 15.49
N TYR A 262 26.32 0.35 14.76
CA TYR A 262 26.26 -0.86 13.94
C TYR A 262 26.04 -2.12 14.78
N ASN A 263 25.19 -3.03 14.30
CA ASN A 263 24.90 -4.33 14.95
C ASN A 263 26.00 -5.38 14.66
N SER A 264 27.26 -4.97 14.84
CA SER A 264 28.44 -5.73 14.40
C SER A 264 28.67 -7.04 15.14
N SER A 265 28.07 -7.22 16.32
CA SER A 265 28.14 -8.47 17.09
C SER A 265 27.26 -9.58 16.51
N VAL A 266 26.19 -9.23 15.77
CA VAL A 266 25.27 -10.20 15.18
C VAL A 266 25.55 -10.38 13.68
N TYR A 267 25.76 -9.28 12.95
CA TYR A 267 25.84 -9.29 11.48
C TYR A 267 27.17 -8.77 10.93
N GLY A 268 28.15 -8.50 11.79
CA GLY A 268 29.40 -7.86 11.39
C GLY A 268 29.21 -6.45 10.80
N ALA A 269 30.28 -5.94 10.20
CA ALA A 269 30.27 -4.69 9.44
C ALA A 269 31.23 -4.83 8.27
N ILE A 270 30.86 -4.29 7.10
CA ILE A 270 31.61 -4.35 5.85
C ILE A 270 32.27 -2.97 5.58
N PRO A 271 33.56 -2.77 5.90
CA PRO A 271 34.16 -1.43 5.92
C PRO A 271 34.07 -0.70 4.57
N GLY A 272 33.25 0.35 4.52
CA GLY A 272 33.05 1.19 3.33
C GLY A 272 32.18 0.59 2.23
N ASN A 273 31.44 -0.49 2.49
CA ASN A 273 30.45 -1.08 1.58
C ASN A 273 29.30 -1.79 2.33
N ASP A 274 28.87 -1.21 3.45
CA ASP A 274 27.91 -1.83 4.39
C ASP A 274 26.43 -1.54 4.06
N CYS A 275 26.16 -0.92 2.91
CA CYS A 275 24.83 -0.44 2.52
C CYS A 275 23.76 -1.55 2.48
N VAL A 276 24.05 -2.66 1.79
CA VAL A 276 23.14 -3.80 1.71
C VAL A 276 23.17 -4.65 2.97
N ASN A 277 24.29 -4.72 3.69
CA ASN A 277 24.34 -5.42 4.97
C ASN A 277 23.33 -4.78 5.96
N PHE A 278 23.37 -3.46 6.11
CA PHE A 278 22.40 -2.70 6.91
C PHE A 278 20.95 -2.85 6.43
N THR A 279 20.72 -2.69 5.12
CA THR A 279 19.40 -2.88 4.51
C THR A 279 18.87 -4.28 4.81
N SER A 280 19.72 -5.31 4.65
CA SER A 280 19.35 -6.70 4.85
C SER A 280 18.96 -6.99 6.30
N GLN A 281 19.70 -6.44 7.26
CA GLN A 281 19.38 -6.55 8.68
C GLN A 281 18.02 -5.93 9.02
N SER A 282 17.68 -4.78 8.43
CA SER A 282 16.36 -4.17 8.63
C SER A 282 15.22 -5.00 8.01
N LEU A 283 15.47 -5.70 6.90
CA LEU A 283 14.50 -6.61 6.28
C LEU A 283 14.27 -7.85 7.15
N ILE A 284 15.31 -8.38 7.81
CA ILE A 284 15.13 -9.40 8.86
C ILE A 284 14.26 -8.85 10.00
N ALA A 285 14.47 -7.60 10.44
CA ALA A 285 13.63 -6.97 11.47
C ALA A 285 12.18 -6.74 11.01
N ARG A 286 11.95 -6.49 9.71
CA ARG A 286 10.61 -6.49 9.07
C ARG A 286 9.93 -7.87 9.09
N GLY A 287 10.69 -8.94 9.30
CA GLY A 287 10.22 -10.33 9.29
C GLY A 287 10.54 -11.11 8.01
N TRP A 288 11.45 -10.64 7.15
CA TRP A 288 11.95 -11.47 6.05
C TRP A 288 12.75 -12.65 6.58
N THR A 289 12.53 -13.82 5.98
CA THR A 289 13.39 -15.00 6.18
C THR A 289 14.47 -15.04 5.11
N MET A 290 15.70 -15.39 5.52
CA MET A 290 16.82 -15.66 4.61
C MET A 290 16.58 -16.92 3.78
N ASP A 291 17.22 -17.02 2.62
CA ASP A 291 17.19 -18.19 1.75
C ASP A 291 18.60 -18.52 1.20
N ALA A 292 18.65 -19.36 0.17
CA ALA A 292 19.92 -19.78 -0.42
C ALA A 292 20.64 -18.66 -1.19
N GLU A 293 19.94 -17.63 -1.64
CA GLU A 293 20.45 -16.58 -2.53
C GLU A 293 20.71 -15.28 -1.77
N TRP A 294 19.89 -14.96 -0.77
CA TRP A 294 20.07 -13.84 0.15
C TRP A 294 20.17 -14.33 1.60
N SER A 295 21.40 -14.32 2.16
CA SER A 295 21.67 -14.87 3.49
C SER A 295 22.94 -14.34 4.16
N PHE A 296 22.94 -14.43 5.50
CA PHE A 296 24.08 -14.28 6.40
C PHE A 296 24.09 -15.44 7.40
N ILE A 297 25.04 -16.38 7.25
CA ILE A 297 25.10 -17.62 8.04
C ILE A 297 26.53 -17.82 8.55
N GLY A 298 26.72 -17.96 9.86
CA GLY A 298 28.03 -18.25 10.46
C GLY A 298 29.10 -17.19 10.21
N GLY A 299 28.71 -15.92 9.98
CA GLY A 299 29.60 -14.83 9.63
C GLY A 299 29.86 -14.66 8.12
N GLN A 300 29.38 -15.59 7.29
CA GLN A 300 29.50 -15.56 5.84
C GLN A 300 28.22 -14.99 5.22
N TYR A 301 28.36 -14.13 4.20
CA TYR A 301 27.24 -13.52 3.49
C TYR A 301 27.19 -13.94 2.01
N SER A 302 25.98 -14.03 1.46
CA SER A 302 25.79 -14.20 0.01
C SER A 302 26.10 -12.91 -0.76
N PRO A 303 26.29 -12.96 -2.10
CA PRO A 303 26.46 -11.75 -2.91
C PRO A 303 25.29 -10.76 -2.75
N ALA A 304 24.04 -11.25 -2.76
CA ALA A 304 22.85 -10.42 -2.62
C ALA A 304 22.70 -9.77 -1.23
N TRP A 305 23.34 -10.31 -0.19
CA TRP A 305 23.34 -9.69 1.15
C TRP A 305 24.27 -8.47 1.26
N ALA A 306 25.31 -8.38 0.42
CA ALA A 306 26.39 -7.38 0.57
C ALA A 306 26.63 -6.47 -0.65
N SER A 307 26.13 -6.81 -1.83
CA SER A 307 26.29 -6.03 -3.07
C SER A 307 24.96 -5.46 -3.54
N SER A 308 24.91 -4.14 -3.74
CA SER A 308 23.68 -3.42 -4.12
C SER A 308 23.19 -3.82 -5.53
N THR A 309 24.11 -4.02 -6.47
CA THR A 309 23.84 -4.62 -7.79
C THR A 309 23.33 -6.07 -7.70
N ALA A 310 23.94 -6.93 -6.87
CA ALA A 310 23.46 -8.31 -6.72
C ALA A 310 22.10 -8.38 -6.01
N PHE A 311 21.85 -7.49 -5.05
CA PHE A 311 20.56 -7.38 -4.37
C PHE A 311 19.46 -6.90 -5.32
N ALA A 312 19.75 -5.94 -6.19
CA ALA A 312 18.82 -5.52 -7.25
C ALA A 312 18.44 -6.69 -8.19
N ALA A 313 19.43 -7.50 -8.58
CA ALA A 313 19.19 -8.68 -9.41
C ALA A 313 18.36 -9.76 -8.69
N TYR A 314 18.61 -9.97 -7.38
CA TYR A 314 17.80 -10.83 -6.53
C TYR A 314 16.35 -10.33 -6.42
N LEU A 315 16.12 -9.05 -6.11
CA LEU A 315 14.75 -8.50 -6.05
C LEU A 315 14.01 -8.61 -7.39
N ALA A 316 14.72 -8.46 -8.52
CA ALA A 316 14.15 -8.66 -9.86
C ALA A 316 13.73 -10.11 -10.13
N ALA A 317 14.40 -11.09 -9.52
CA ALA A 317 14.05 -12.50 -9.60
C ALA A 317 12.95 -12.93 -8.61
N HIS A 318 12.71 -12.12 -7.57
CA HIS A 318 11.78 -12.39 -6.46
C HIS A 318 10.65 -11.34 -6.37
N PRO A 319 9.75 -11.25 -7.38
CA PRO A 319 8.62 -10.30 -7.37
C PRO A 319 7.62 -10.54 -6.23
N GLU A 320 7.63 -11.71 -5.60
CA GLU A 320 6.87 -12.00 -4.38
C GLU A 320 7.40 -11.28 -3.13
N ARG A 321 8.63 -10.73 -3.20
CA ARG A 321 9.26 -9.99 -2.11
C ARG A 321 9.17 -8.47 -2.28
N ALA A 322 9.35 -7.96 -3.50
CA ALA A 322 9.20 -6.53 -3.79
C ALA A 322 8.96 -6.24 -5.29
N THR A 323 8.19 -5.18 -5.57
CA THR A 323 7.91 -4.69 -6.93
C THR A 323 8.83 -3.52 -7.29
N PRO A 324 9.47 -3.49 -8.47
CA PRO A 324 10.31 -2.36 -8.88
C PRO A 324 9.49 -1.11 -9.16
N LEU A 325 9.94 0.04 -8.65
CA LEU A 325 9.39 1.37 -8.92
C LEU A 325 10.48 2.28 -9.52
N ARG A 326 10.12 3.00 -10.58
CA ARG A 326 11.00 3.98 -11.22
C ARG A 326 10.97 5.34 -10.50
N ALA A 327 11.89 6.24 -10.86
CA ALA A 327 11.92 7.60 -10.32
C ALA A 327 10.64 8.41 -10.61
N ASP A 328 9.97 8.17 -11.75
CA ASP A 328 8.68 8.78 -12.10
C ASP A 328 7.48 8.18 -11.34
N GLN A 329 7.68 7.06 -10.63
CA GLN A 329 6.70 6.40 -9.77
C GLN A 329 6.94 6.68 -8.28
N ARG A 330 7.69 7.74 -7.96
CA ARG A 330 8.02 8.15 -6.58
C ARG A 330 6.80 8.41 -5.68
N ASP A 331 5.64 8.67 -6.28
CA ASP A 331 4.39 8.88 -5.54
C ASP A 331 3.75 7.54 -5.08
N GLU A 332 4.24 6.39 -5.57
CA GLU A 332 3.87 5.04 -5.13
C GLU A 332 4.81 4.50 -4.01
N VAL A 333 5.88 5.23 -3.68
CA VAL A 333 6.89 4.81 -2.69
C VAL A 333 6.39 5.03 -1.28
N LYS A 334 6.59 4.05 -0.40
CA LYS A 334 6.11 4.08 1.00
C LYS A 334 7.22 3.84 2.01
N VAL A 335 6.96 4.18 3.28
CA VAL A 335 7.93 3.96 4.37
C VAL A 335 8.21 2.46 4.53
N GLY A 336 9.49 2.10 4.69
CA GLY A 336 9.98 0.72 4.72
C GLY A 336 10.37 0.14 3.35
N ASP A 337 10.11 0.86 2.25
CA ASP A 337 10.62 0.51 0.92
C ASP A 337 12.14 0.62 0.83
N ILE A 338 12.70 -0.01 -0.20
CA ILE A 338 14.14 0.04 -0.48
C ILE A 338 14.38 1.13 -1.52
N VAL A 339 15.34 2.02 -1.26
CA VAL A 339 15.86 2.97 -2.26
C VAL A 339 17.20 2.46 -2.79
N GLN A 340 17.41 2.55 -4.10
CA GLN A 340 18.67 2.23 -4.75
C GLN A 340 19.14 3.35 -5.67
N PHE A 341 20.42 3.66 -5.60
CA PHE A 341 21.09 4.69 -6.40
C PHE A 341 22.11 4.07 -7.35
N ASP A 342 22.20 4.68 -8.52
CA ASP A 342 23.25 4.51 -9.52
C ASP A 342 23.96 5.86 -9.61
N TRP A 343 25.13 6.02 -8.96
CA TRP A 343 25.74 7.34 -8.78
C TRP A 343 26.57 7.78 -10.00
N ASP A 344 26.97 6.86 -10.87
CA ASP A 344 27.82 7.15 -12.04
C ASP A 344 27.16 6.85 -13.40
N ASP A 345 25.84 6.61 -13.37
CA ASP A 345 24.94 6.31 -14.49
C ASP A 345 25.46 5.13 -15.34
N SER A 346 25.91 4.06 -14.67
CA SER A 346 26.43 2.85 -15.30
C SER A 346 25.37 1.79 -15.59
N GLY A 347 24.17 1.94 -15.01
CA GLY A 347 23.05 1.00 -15.07
C GLY A 347 23.00 0.03 -13.89
N ASP A 348 24.12 -0.20 -13.22
CA ASP A 348 24.22 -1.03 -12.02
C ASP A 348 23.77 -0.22 -10.77
N LYS A 349 23.81 -0.79 -9.55
CA LYS A 349 23.28 -0.09 -8.36
C LYS A 349 24.39 -0.01 -7.32
N ASP A 350 25.06 1.15 -7.26
CA ASP A 350 26.13 1.45 -6.30
C ASP A 350 25.69 1.35 -4.83
N HIS A 351 24.48 1.84 -4.53
CA HIS A 351 24.07 2.10 -3.15
C HIS A 351 22.61 1.74 -2.91
N THR A 352 22.34 1.22 -1.71
CA THR A 352 21.02 0.81 -1.24
C THR A 352 20.78 1.37 0.17
N GLY A 353 19.54 1.78 0.45
CA GLY A 353 19.07 2.17 1.79
C GLY A 353 17.59 1.86 1.97
N ILE A 354 17.03 2.24 3.13
CA ILE A 354 15.60 2.10 3.45
C ILE A 354 14.94 3.47 3.49
N VAL A 355 13.77 3.59 2.86
CA VAL A 355 12.90 4.77 2.94
C VAL A 355 12.35 4.91 4.36
N THR A 356 12.76 5.96 5.07
CA THR A 356 12.37 6.24 6.46
C THR A 356 11.29 7.29 6.60
N ARG A 357 11.06 8.10 5.56
CA ARG A 357 9.97 9.07 5.52
C ARG A 357 9.58 9.39 4.08
N VAL A 358 8.28 9.54 3.86
CA VAL A 358 7.68 10.04 2.62
C VAL A 358 6.78 11.21 3.01
N GLU A 359 6.89 12.33 2.31
CA GLU A 359 6.07 13.53 2.54
C GLU A 359 5.41 13.92 1.22
N HIS A 360 4.08 13.89 1.12
CA HIS A 360 3.38 14.35 -0.07
C HIS A 360 3.12 15.86 0.02
N THR A 361 3.73 16.64 -0.89
CA THR A 361 3.61 18.10 -0.93
C THR A 361 2.83 18.56 -2.16
N ALA A 362 2.36 19.80 -2.17
CA ALA A 362 1.72 20.40 -3.35
C ALA A 362 2.63 20.48 -4.60
N THR A 363 3.94 20.33 -4.42
CA THR A 363 4.95 20.28 -5.49
C THR A 363 5.36 18.85 -5.87
N GLY A 364 4.70 17.83 -5.32
CA GLY A 364 5.01 16.40 -5.47
C GLY A 364 5.49 15.77 -4.16
N THR A 365 5.77 14.48 -4.19
CA THR A 365 6.31 13.75 -3.03
C THR A 365 7.71 14.24 -2.63
N GLU A 366 8.20 13.94 -1.43
CA GLU A 366 9.60 14.02 -1.02
C GLU A 366 9.97 12.73 -0.28
N ILE A 367 11.12 12.15 -0.62
CA ILE A 367 11.55 10.84 -0.09
C ILE A 367 12.84 11.00 0.72
N TYR A 368 12.83 10.42 1.92
CA TYR A 368 13.94 10.42 2.85
C TYR A 368 14.33 8.99 3.19
N TYR A 369 15.64 8.74 3.33
CA TYR A 369 16.18 7.40 3.56
C TYR A 369 17.27 7.34 4.63
N ALA A 370 17.44 6.13 5.17
CA ALA A 370 18.56 5.74 6.00
C ALA A 370 19.47 4.74 5.27
N GLY A 371 20.75 4.75 5.61
CA GLY A 371 21.74 3.86 5.01
C GLY A 371 23.10 3.92 5.69
N HIS A 372 23.92 2.90 5.48
CA HIS A 372 25.31 2.84 5.91
C HIS A 372 26.28 3.25 4.77
N THR A 373 27.59 3.07 4.93
CA THR A 373 28.67 3.54 4.00
C THR A 373 28.84 5.07 3.96
N ASN A 374 27.74 5.82 3.99
CA ASN A 374 27.66 7.20 4.43
C ASN A 374 26.45 7.32 5.36
N ASN A 375 26.67 7.10 6.67
CA ASN A 375 25.63 6.90 7.67
C ASN A 375 24.57 8.01 7.67
N THR A 376 23.30 7.64 7.47
CA THR A 376 22.13 8.54 7.48
C THR A 376 20.90 7.88 8.10
N ASP A 377 20.00 8.69 8.67
CA ASP A 377 18.70 8.30 9.23
C ASP A 377 17.50 8.89 8.46
N TYR A 378 17.58 10.16 8.07
CA TYR A 378 16.54 10.87 7.30
C TYR A 378 17.17 11.75 6.20
N ARG A 379 17.94 11.15 5.31
CA ARG A 379 18.59 11.84 4.21
C ARG A 379 17.62 12.03 3.05
N SER A 380 17.44 13.27 2.56
CA SER A 380 16.70 13.50 1.32
C SER A 380 17.38 12.79 0.14
N VAL A 381 16.58 12.06 -0.64
CA VAL A 381 16.99 11.47 -1.93
C VAL A 381 17.45 12.57 -2.87
N ASP A 382 16.64 13.61 -3.03
CA ASP A 382 16.88 14.72 -3.97
C ASP A 382 18.14 15.53 -3.61
N GLU A 383 18.40 15.78 -2.31
CA GLU A 383 19.67 16.39 -1.86
C GLU A 383 20.89 15.50 -2.17
N SER A 384 20.71 14.18 -2.15
CA SER A 384 21.79 13.22 -2.39
C SER A 384 22.13 13.11 -3.88
N LEU A 385 21.12 13.10 -4.75
CA LEU A 385 21.27 13.22 -6.21
C LEU A 385 21.90 14.57 -6.59
N ALA A 386 21.40 15.69 -6.05
CA ALA A 386 21.93 17.02 -6.33
C ALA A 386 23.42 17.21 -5.94
N LEU A 387 23.91 16.42 -4.97
CA LEU A 387 25.30 16.48 -4.51
C LEU A 387 26.24 15.45 -5.17
N SER A 388 25.69 14.36 -5.72
CA SER A 388 26.46 13.21 -6.20
C SER A 388 26.37 13.01 -7.71
N GLY A 389 25.29 13.46 -8.35
CA GLY A 389 24.86 13.02 -9.68
C GLY A 389 24.08 11.71 -9.63
N GLY A 390 23.90 11.09 -10.79
CA GLY A 390 23.30 9.77 -10.92
C GLY A 390 21.77 9.76 -10.97
N SER A 391 21.22 8.55 -10.84
CA SER A 391 19.79 8.25 -10.86
C SER A 391 19.34 7.42 -9.66
N VAL A 392 18.03 7.36 -9.43
CA VAL A 392 17.39 6.64 -8.33
C VAL A 392 16.30 5.71 -8.83
N SER A 393 16.12 4.59 -8.13
CA SER A 393 15.06 3.60 -8.31
C SER A 393 14.65 3.08 -6.92
N TYR A 394 13.46 2.50 -6.82
CA TYR A 394 12.94 1.98 -5.55
C TYR A 394 12.39 0.57 -5.73
N TRP A 395 12.19 -0.13 -4.61
CA TRP A 395 11.45 -1.38 -4.57
C TRP A 395 10.36 -1.27 -3.52
N SER A 396 9.11 -1.40 -3.97
CA SER A 396 7.92 -1.45 -3.13
C SER A 396 7.88 -2.80 -2.41
N VAL A 397 8.21 -2.80 -1.12
CA VAL A 397 8.30 -4.03 -0.31
C VAL A 397 6.91 -4.44 0.19
N VAL A 398 6.62 -5.76 0.16
CA VAL A 398 5.35 -6.39 0.58
C VAL A 398 5.21 -6.48 2.12
#